data_AF-A0A7C6F485-F1
#
_entry.id   AF-A0A7C6F485-F1
#
_cell.length_a   1.000
_cell.length_b   1.000
_cell.length_c   1.000
_cell.angle_alpha   90.00
_cell.angle_beta   90.00
_cell.angle_gamma   90.00
#
_symmetry.space_group_name_H-M   'P 1'
#
loop_
_entity.id
_entity.type
_entity.pdbx_description
1 polymer ?
#
loop_
_entity_poly.entity_id
_entity_poly.type
_entity_poly.pdbx_seq_one_letter_code
_entity_poly.pdbx_strand_id
1 'polypeptide(L)'
;MRAEFINPFIHSLQKTFSTMLNCSVQRGQLSLKSDSRASYEISGVIGLTGRAVGAVVLTLSKPVALKAASTLLLSDYSEINDDVVDAVGELANMVAGAAKAELEEYSLAVSLPNVITGRDHEIHFPSNVTPICIP
;
A
#
# COMPACT_ATOMS: atom_id res chain seq x y z
N MET A 1 -18.91 -3.57 2.05
CA MET A 1 -18.32 -2.25 1.79
C MET A 1 -18.64 -1.86 0.35
N ARG A 2 -19.06 -0.62 0.07
CA ARG A 2 -19.39 -0.18 -1.30
C ARG A 2 -18.13 0.11 -2.10
N ALA A 3 -18.16 -0.07 -3.42
CA ALA A 3 -17.04 0.22 -4.34
C ALA A 3 -16.49 1.65 -4.20
N GLU A 4 -17.32 2.57 -3.71
CA GLU A 4 -17.03 3.97 -3.41
C GLU A 4 -15.81 4.17 -2.49
N PHE A 5 -15.51 3.24 -1.58
CA PHE A 5 -14.34 3.34 -0.70
C PHE A 5 -13.05 2.83 -1.32
N ILE A 6 -13.13 2.04 -2.39
CA ILE A 6 -12.01 1.29 -2.95
C ILE A 6 -11.38 2.06 -4.11
N ASN A 7 -12.22 2.65 -4.97
CA ASN A 7 -11.77 3.35 -6.16
C ASN A 7 -10.77 4.49 -5.86
N PRO A 8 -10.94 5.30 -4.78
CA PRO A 8 -9.95 6.31 -4.41
C PRO A 8 -8.54 5.73 -4.17
N PHE A 9 -8.43 4.56 -3.54
CA PHE A 9 -7.13 3.91 -3.35
C PHE A 9 -6.54 3.41 -4.67
N ILE A 10 -7.37 2.88 -5.58
CA ILE A 10 -6.89 2.44 -6.90
C ILE A 10 -6.35 3.63 -7.70
N HIS A 11 -7.11 4.71 -7.79
CA HIS A 11 -6.69 5.90 -8.53
C HIS A 11 -5.45 6.54 -7.91
N SER A 12 -5.41 6.62 -6.58
CA SER A 12 -4.26 7.14 -5.83
C SER A 12 -3.01 6.30 -6.05
N LEU A 13 -3.12 4.97 -6.05
CA LEU A 13 -2.00 4.07 -6.37
C LEU A 13 -1.49 4.31 -7.79
N GLN A 14 -2.38 4.32 -8.78
CA GLN A 14 -2.02 4.53 -10.19
C GLN A 14 -1.34 5.89 -10.40
N LYS A 15 -1.89 6.95 -9.79
CA LYS A 15 -1.33 8.30 -9.88
C LYS A 15 0.04 8.39 -9.21
N THR A 16 0.19 7.85 -8.01
CA THR A 16 1.49 7.85 -7.29
C THR A 16 2.54 7.10 -8.08
N PHE A 17 2.25 5.89 -8.57
CA PHE A 17 3.21 5.11 -9.35
C PHE A 17 3.54 5.77 -10.69
N SER A 18 2.56 6.33 -11.39
CA SER A 18 2.81 7.04 -12.65
C SER A 18 3.63 8.31 -12.45
N THR A 19 3.38 9.06 -11.38
CA THR A 19 4.03 10.37 -11.16
C THR A 19 5.42 10.20 -10.56
N MET A 20 5.55 9.33 -9.56
CA MET A 20 6.78 9.20 -8.77
C MET A 20 7.74 8.17 -9.36
N LEU A 21 7.22 7.11 -9.98
CA LEU A 21 8.02 6.00 -10.48
C LEU A 21 8.05 5.91 -12.01
N ASN A 22 7.33 6.81 -12.70
CA ASN A 22 7.09 6.73 -14.15
C ASN A 22 6.63 5.33 -14.58
N CYS A 23 5.80 4.70 -13.74
CA CYS A 23 5.37 3.32 -13.88
C CYS A 23 3.86 3.24 -14.05
N SER A 24 3.40 2.59 -15.12
CA SER A 24 1.98 2.32 -15.31
C SER A 24 1.58 1.05 -14.56
N VAL A 25 0.56 1.17 -13.70
CA VAL A 25 0.02 0.06 -12.92
C VAL A 25 -1.33 -0.37 -13.49
N GLN A 26 -1.46 -1.66 -13.75
CA GLN A 26 -2.72 -2.26 -14.19
C GLN A 26 -3.38 -2.96 -13.00
N ARG A 27 -4.66 -2.64 -12.76
CA ARG A 27 -5.44 -3.33 -11.73
C ARG A 27 -5.82 -4.74 -12.21
N GLY A 28 -5.63 -5.73 -11.35
CA GLY A 28 -6.19 -7.06 -11.51
C GLY A 28 -7.63 -7.17 -11.00
N GLN A 29 -8.09 -8.41 -10.85
CA GLN A 29 -9.44 -8.69 -10.38
C GLN A 29 -9.55 -8.49 -8.86
N LEU A 30 -10.57 -7.75 -8.44
CA LEU A 30 -10.91 -7.61 -7.02
C LEU A 30 -11.28 -8.98 -6.43
N SER A 31 -10.75 -9.27 -5.25
CA SER A 31 -11.10 -10.46 -4.49
C SER A 31 -11.22 -10.16 -3.00
N LEU A 32 -12.03 -10.95 -2.29
CA LEU A 32 -12.00 -10.97 -0.83
C LEU A 32 -10.78 -11.79 -0.40
N LYS A 33 -9.97 -11.26 0.50
CA LYS A 33 -8.78 -11.95 1.00
C LYS A 33 -9.22 -13.04 1.97
N SER A 34 -8.94 -14.29 1.63
CA SER A 34 -9.21 -15.48 2.46
C SER A 34 -7.99 -15.99 3.23
N ASP A 35 -6.78 -15.54 2.87
CA ASP A 35 -5.51 -15.94 3.48
C ASP A 35 -4.77 -14.71 4.04
N SER A 36 -4.29 -14.77 5.28
CA SER A 36 -3.51 -13.72 5.95
C SER A 36 -2.08 -13.59 5.42
N ARG A 37 -1.56 -14.57 4.67
CA ARG A 37 -0.22 -14.53 4.11
C ARG A 37 -0.08 -13.43 3.07
N ALA A 38 0.99 -12.65 3.22
CA ALA A 38 1.41 -11.70 2.21
C ALA A 38 1.97 -12.45 1.01
N SER A 39 1.63 -11.99 -0.19
CA SER A 39 2.12 -12.60 -1.43
C SER A 39 3.59 -12.27 -1.71
N TYR A 40 4.16 -11.30 -0.99
CA TYR A 40 5.50 -10.76 -1.26
C TYR A 40 6.27 -10.37 0.00
N GLU A 41 7.55 -10.04 -0.18
CA GLU A 41 8.57 -9.90 0.86
C GLU A 41 8.51 -8.61 1.67
N ILE A 42 7.82 -7.58 1.17
CA ILE A 42 7.73 -6.27 1.84
C ILE A 42 6.33 -5.67 1.72
N SER A 43 5.82 -5.21 2.86
CA SER A 43 4.50 -4.59 2.97
C SER A 43 4.54 -3.32 3.78
N GLY A 44 4.05 -2.22 3.21
CA GLY A 44 3.77 -0.97 3.90
C GLY A 44 2.33 -0.93 4.42
N VAL A 45 2.14 -0.64 5.69
CA VAL A 45 0.85 -0.63 6.39
C VAL A 45 0.56 0.77 6.92
N ILE A 46 -0.59 1.32 6.50
CA ILE A 46 -1.13 2.59 7.00
C ILE A 46 -2.45 2.33 7.72
N GLY A 47 -2.55 2.74 8.98
CA GLY A 47 -3.81 2.76 9.70
C GLY A 47 -4.69 3.94 9.26
N LEU A 48 -5.99 3.70 9.16
CA LEU A 48 -7.01 4.71 8.89
C LEU A 48 -7.92 4.86 10.10
N THR A 49 -8.20 6.10 10.48
CA THR A 49 -9.14 6.44 11.56
C THR A 49 -10.08 7.56 11.09
N GLY A 50 -11.20 7.79 11.79
CA GLY A 50 -12.20 8.79 11.43
C GLY A 50 -13.60 8.18 11.38
N ARG A 51 -14.42 8.59 10.41
CA ARG A 51 -15.77 7.99 10.21
C ARG A 51 -15.71 6.57 9.67
N ALA A 52 -14.57 6.17 9.11
CA ALA A 52 -14.24 4.78 8.85
C ALA A 52 -12.90 4.47 9.53
N VAL A 53 -12.77 3.24 10.03
CA VAL A 53 -11.57 2.73 10.68
C VAL A 53 -11.11 1.48 9.95
N GLY A 54 -9.82 1.37 9.69
CA GLY A 54 -9.26 0.24 8.96
C GLY A 54 -7.76 0.36 8.75
N ALA A 55 -7.24 -0.38 7.78
CA ALA A 55 -5.86 -0.28 7.36
C ALA A 55 -5.75 -0.48 5.85
N VAL A 56 -4.71 0.13 5.27
CA VAL A 56 -4.31 -0.03 3.88
C VAL A 56 -2.96 -0.72 3.90
N VAL A 57 -2.82 -1.74 3.05
CA VAL A 57 -1.59 -2.51 2.94
C VAL A 57 -1.12 -2.50 1.49
N LEU A 58 0.04 -1.91 1.24
CA LEU A 58 0.74 -1.96 -0.04
C LEU A 58 1.80 -3.05 0.04
N THR A 59 1.62 -4.14 -0.72
CA THR A 59 2.54 -5.28 -0.72
C THR A 59 3.26 -5.35 -2.06
N LEU A 60 4.59 -5.37 -2.05
CA LEU A 60 5.44 -5.34 -3.24
C LEU A 60 6.39 -6.53 -3.25
N SER A 61 6.64 -7.09 -4.43
CA SER A 61 7.75 -8.03 -4.62
C SER A 61 9.09 -7.33 -4.42
N LYS A 62 10.12 -8.08 -3.99
CA LYS A 62 11.47 -7.51 -3.86
C LYS A 62 11.93 -6.76 -5.12
N PRO A 63 11.79 -7.28 -6.35
CA PRO A 63 12.19 -6.54 -7.55
C PRO A 63 11.47 -5.20 -7.72
N VAL A 64 10.17 -5.14 -7.40
CA VAL A 64 9.38 -3.90 -7.51
C VAL A 64 9.79 -2.91 -6.43
N ALA A 65 9.97 -3.36 -5.19
CA ALA A 65 10.40 -2.50 -4.08
C ALA A 65 11.79 -1.90 -4.34
N LEU A 66 12.76 -2.71 -4.77
CA LEU A 66 14.10 -2.25 -5.14
C LEU A 66 14.04 -1.21 -6.25
N LYS A 67 13.28 -1.50 -7.32
CA LYS A 67 13.17 -0.57 -8.44
C LYS A 67 12.50 0.75 -8.04
N ALA A 68 11.48 0.67 -7.20
CA ALA A 68 10.78 1.85 -6.69
C ALA A 68 11.70 2.72 -5.84
N ALA A 69 12.42 2.13 -4.89
CA ALA A 69 13.43 2.82 -4.08
C ALA A 69 14.51 3.45 -4.96
N SER A 70 15.01 2.71 -5.95
CA SER A 70 16.02 3.22 -6.86
C SER A 70 15.58 4.43 -7.66
N THR A 71 14.32 4.45 -8.10
CA THR A 71 13.77 5.60 -8.82
C THR A 71 13.55 6.80 -7.90
N LEU A 72 13.07 6.59 -6.67
CA LEU A 72 12.81 7.66 -5.71
C LEU A 72 14.10 8.31 -5.19
N LEU A 73 15.11 7.49 -4.89
CA LEU A 73 16.35 7.92 -4.23
C LEU A 73 17.50 8.17 -5.23
N LEU A 74 17.27 7.92 -6.52
CA LEU A 74 18.26 8.09 -7.59
C LEU A 74 19.55 7.29 -7.33
N SER A 75 19.41 6.09 -6.78
CA SER A 75 20.51 5.18 -6.39
C SER A 75 20.16 3.73 -6.73
N ASP A 76 21.14 2.86 -6.98
CA ASP A 76 20.87 1.46 -7.31
C ASP A 76 20.85 0.57 -6.05
N TYR A 77 19.80 -0.24 -5.89
CA TYR A 77 19.64 -1.17 -4.78
C TYR A 77 19.49 -2.60 -5.29
N SER A 78 20.22 -3.54 -4.69
CA SER A 78 20.17 -4.98 -5.00
C SER A 78 19.52 -5.81 -3.88
N GLU A 79 19.39 -5.24 -2.69
CA GLU A 79 18.90 -5.89 -1.48
C GLU A 79 17.97 -4.97 -0.69
N ILE A 80 17.05 -5.56 0.06
CA ILE A 80 16.16 -4.79 0.94
C ILE A 80 17.01 -4.32 2.12
N ASN A 81 17.18 -3.01 2.23
CA ASN A 81 17.86 -2.30 3.31
C ASN A 81 16.94 -1.20 3.86
N ASP A 82 17.44 -0.41 4.81
CA ASP A 82 16.67 0.67 5.45
C ASP A 82 16.14 1.70 4.44
N ASP A 83 16.93 2.08 3.44
CA ASP A 83 16.49 3.00 2.37
C ASP A 83 15.29 2.44 1.58
N VAL A 84 15.33 1.14 1.23
CA VAL A 84 14.23 0.48 0.51
C VAL A 84 13.00 0.38 1.40
N VAL A 85 13.18 0.10 2.69
CA VAL A 85 12.11 0.06 3.69
C VAL A 85 11.44 1.43 3.80
N ASP A 86 12.22 2.49 3.94
CA ASP A 86 11.72 3.87 4.02
C ASP A 86 10.99 4.28 2.74
N ALA A 87 11.55 3.96 1.57
CA ALA A 87 10.91 4.26 0.29
C ALA A 87 9.54 3.56 0.14
N VAL A 88 9.41 2.32 0.60
CA VAL A 88 8.10 1.62 0.60
C VAL A 88 7.13 2.24 1.61
N GLY A 89 7.62 2.66 2.78
CA GLY A 89 6.84 3.40 3.77
C GLY A 89 6.28 4.71 3.21
N GLU A 90 7.13 5.48 2.54
CA GLU A 90 6.73 6.74 1.89
C GLU A 90 5.74 6.51 0.75
N LEU A 91 5.92 5.49 -0.08
CA LEU A 91 4.94 5.13 -1.10
C LEU A 91 3.58 4.78 -0.51
N ALA A 92 3.55 3.95 0.54
CA ALA A 92 2.30 3.59 1.21
C ALA A 92 1.62 4.84 1.80
N ASN A 93 2.39 5.73 2.40
CA ASN A 93 1.91 6.99 2.97
C ASN A 93 1.36 7.94 1.89
N MET A 94 2.05 8.09 0.76
CA MET A 94 1.59 8.91 -0.37
C MET A 94 0.28 8.40 -0.95
N VAL A 95 0.14 7.08 -1.12
CA VAL A 95 -1.10 6.46 -1.61
C VAL A 95 -2.25 6.68 -0.63
N ALA A 96 -2.03 6.45 0.67
CA ALA A 96 -3.05 6.65 1.69
C ALA A 96 -3.44 8.13 1.84
N GLY A 97 -2.48 9.04 1.76
CA GLY A 97 -2.69 10.49 1.80
C GLY A 97 -3.50 11.00 0.61
N ALA A 98 -3.17 10.56 -0.60
CA ALA A 98 -3.92 10.90 -1.80
C ALA A 98 -5.36 10.35 -1.75
N ALA A 99 -5.53 9.09 -1.32
CA ALA A 99 -6.85 8.48 -1.21
C ALA A 99 -7.71 9.14 -0.14
N LYS A 100 -7.09 9.54 0.99
CA LYS A 100 -7.75 10.35 2.03
C LYS A 100 -8.29 11.66 1.45
N ALA A 101 -7.53 12.35 0.60
CA ALA A 101 -7.96 13.61 0.01
C ALA A 101 -9.19 13.45 -0.89
N GLU A 102 -9.28 12.33 -1.61
CA GLU A 102 -10.48 11.97 -2.40
C GLU A 102 -11.67 11.55 -1.51
N LEU A 103 -11.42 11.14 -0.27
CA LEU A 103 -12.40 10.69 0.73
C LEU A 103 -12.66 11.74 1.83
N GLU A 104 -12.53 13.03 1.52
CA GLU A 104 -12.64 14.13 2.50
C GLU A 104 -13.93 14.08 3.33
N GLU A 105 -15.05 13.66 2.73
CA GLU A 105 -16.36 13.53 3.39
C GLU A 105 -16.37 12.56 4.59
N TYR A 106 -15.40 11.63 4.64
CA TYR A 106 -15.23 10.66 5.72
C TYR A 106 -14.29 11.16 6.83
N SER A 107 -13.70 12.34 6.67
CA SER A 107 -12.80 12.97 7.65
C SER A 107 -11.73 12.00 8.16
N LEU A 108 -11.08 11.30 7.24
CA LEU A 108 -10.10 10.27 7.57
C LEU A 108 -8.78 10.88 8.05
N ALA A 109 -8.13 10.20 8.98
CA ALA A 109 -6.74 10.44 9.38
C ALA A 109 -5.91 9.18 9.12
N VAL A 110 -4.69 9.37 8.64
CA VAL A 110 -3.70 8.31 8.35
C VAL A 110 -2.69 8.24 9.49
N SER A 111 -2.27 7.03 9.86
CA SER A 111 -1.16 6.83 10.81
C SER A 111 0.19 7.03 10.12
N LEU A 112 1.27 7.01 10.91
CA LEU A 112 2.61 6.78 10.38
C LEU A 112 2.69 5.39 9.70
N PRO A 113 3.53 5.24 8.67
CA PRO A 113 3.74 3.96 8.02
C PRO A 113 4.46 2.98 8.94
N ASN A 114 4.04 1.72 8.88
CA ASN A 114 4.81 0.59 9.38
C ASN A 114 5.19 -0.28 8.19
N VAL A 115 6.45 -0.68 8.09
CA VAL A 115 6.94 -1.52 7.00
C VAL A 115 7.38 -2.86 7.57
N ILE A 116 6.83 -3.92 7.01
CA ILE A 116 7.09 -5.30 7.40
C ILE A 116 7.94 -5.93 6.31
N THR A 117 9.07 -6.51 6.68
CA THR A 117 9.96 -7.25 5.78
C THR A 117 10.03 -8.71 6.21
N GLY A 118 10.06 -9.61 5.23
CA GLY A 118 10.15 -11.04 5.48
C GLY A 118 9.35 -11.84 4.45
N ARG A 119 9.90 -12.98 4.05
CA ARG A 119 9.18 -13.95 3.23
C ARG A 119 8.02 -14.54 4.03
N ASP A 120 6.88 -14.71 3.36
CA ASP A 120 5.68 -15.35 3.91
C ASP A 120 5.17 -14.72 5.22
N HIS A 121 5.43 -13.42 5.43
CA HIS A 121 4.91 -12.73 6.60
C HIS A 121 3.38 -12.66 6.56
N GLU A 122 2.75 -12.68 7.73
CA GLU A 122 1.30 -12.69 7.84
C GLU A 122 0.78 -11.34 8.36
N ILE A 123 -0.29 -10.86 7.74
CA ILE A 123 -0.99 -9.65 8.17
C ILE A 123 -2.41 -10.05 8.54
N HIS A 124 -2.68 -10.00 9.84
CA HIS A 124 -3.98 -10.34 10.41
C HIS A 124 -4.81 -9.08 10.62
N PHE A 125 -6.07 -9.12 10.19
CA PHE A 125 -7.05 -8.06 10.39
C PHE A 125 -8.03 -8.49 11.49
N PRO A 126 -8.73 -7.54 12.16
CA PRO A 126 -9.76 -7.88 13.14
C PRO A 126 -10.80 -8.86 12.58
N SER A 127 -11.26 -9.80 13.40
CA SER A 127 -12.09 -10.94 12.97
C SER A 127 -13.43 -10.56 12.33
N ASN A 128 -13.90 -9.33 12.56
CA ASN A 128 -15.12 -8.77 11.99
C ASN A 128 -14.90 -7.97 10.69
N VAL A 129 -13.69 -8.00 10.13
CA VAL A 129 -13.31 -7.30 8.90
C VAL A 129 -12.96 -8.32 7.82
N THR A 130 -13.51 -8.14 6.63
CA THR A 130 -13.12 -8.90 5.44
C THR A 130 -12.25 -8.01 4.55
N PRO A 131 -10.93 -8.26 4.46
CA PRO A 131 -10.04 -7.45 3.64
C PRO A 131 -10.34 -7.65 2.15
N ILE A 132 -10.17 -6.58 1.39
CA ILE A 132 -10.31 -6.60 -0.07
C ILE A 132 -8.90 -6.53 -0.66
N CYS A 133 -8.60 -7.44 -1.59
CA CYS A 133 -7.33 -7.53 -2.27
C CYS A 133 -7.48 -7.13 -3.74
N ILE A 134 -6.50 -6.37 -4.24
CA ILE A 134 -6.38 -5.94 -5.64
C ILE A 134 -4.93 -6.19 -6.05
N PRO A 135 -4.67 -7.20 -6.90
CA PRO A 135 -3.34 -7.44 -7.44
C PRO A 135 -2.98 -6.44 -8.54
#